data_AF-A0A1X7ADL1-F1
#
_entry.id   AF-A0A1X7ADL1-F1
#
_cell.length_a   1.000
_cell.length_b   1.000
_cell.length_c   1.000
_cell.angle_alpha   90.00
_cell.angle_beta   90.00
_cell.angle_gamma   90.00
#
_symmetry.space_group_name_H-M   'P 1'
#
loop_
_entity.id
_entity.type
_entity.pdbx_description
1 polymer ?
#
loop_
_entity_poly.entity_id
_entity_poly.type
_entity_poly.pdbx_seq_one_letter_code
_entity_poly.pdbx_strand_id
1 'polypeptide(L)'
;MNDRTDQQRAADATQYLIDSAYKLGAAKGEMIRAEHMVGVARRQVVLHSDAKTIAEKEAEAYASPEYREAVSAYAEAATEYEKLRASRDAAQAQISYWQTVSANQRGAEKGYGSAG
;
A
#
# COMPACT_ATOMS: atom_id res chain seq x y z
N MET A 1 27.06 11.26 4.89
CA MET A 1 26.70 11.32 3.46
C MET A 1 26.66 9.88 2.98
N ASN A 2 25.47 9.34 2.69
CA ASN A 2 25.31 7.91 2.41
C ASN A 2 25.59 7.66 0.92
N ASP A 3 26.86 7.56 0.55
CA ASP A 3 27.29 7.36 -0.83
C ASP A 3 27.14 5.88 -1.23
N ARG A 4 25.90 5.47 -1.47
CA ARG A 4 25.58 4.15 -2.03
C ARG A 4 25.73 4.20 -3.55
N THR A 5 26.25 3.14 -4.16
CA THR A 5 26.27 3.02 -5.63
C THR A 5 24.87 2.69 -6.16
N ASP A 6 24.62 2.91 -7.46
CA ASP A 6 23.33 2.53 -8.07
C ASP A 6 23.07 1.01 -7.99
N GLN A 7 24.13 0.20 -8.08
CA GLN A 7 24.03 -1.25 -7.92
C GLN A 7 23.61 -1.63 -6.50
N GLN A 8 24.18 -1.00 -5.47
CA GLN A 8 23.78 -1.23 -4.08
C GLN A 8 22.32 -0.80 -3.85
N ARG A 9 21.93 0.36 -4.42
CA ARG A 9 20.54 0.82 -4.40
C ARG A 9 19.58 -0.18 -5.05
N ALA A 10 19.93 -0.79 -6.18
CA ALA A 10 19.10 -1.81 -6.84
C ALA A 10 19.03 -3.12 -6.04
N ALA A 11 20.12 -3.53 -5.39
CA ALA A 11 20.14 -4.69 -4.50
C ALA A 11 19.27 -4.47 -3.27
N ASP A 12 19.39 -3.31 -2.61
CA ASP A 12 18.55 -2.91 -1.46
C ASP A 12 17.06 -2.89 -1.85
N ALA A 13 16.73 -2.32 -3.01
CA ALA A 13 15.36 -2.31 -3.52
C ALA A 13 14.81 -3.73 -3.76
N THR A 14 15.64 -4.63 -4.30
CA THR A 14 15.28 -6.04 -4.50
C THR A 14 15.01 -6.73 -3.17
N GLN A 15 15.87 -6.52 -2.18
CA GLN A 15 15.69 -7.08 -0.84
C GLN A 15 14.43 -6.53 -0.17
N TYR A 16 14.17 -5.23 -0.30
CA TYR A 16 12.94 -4.61 0.18
C TYR A 16 11.69 -5.26 -0.44
N LEU A 17 11.69 -5.59 -1.73
CA LEU A 17 10.57 -6.28 -2.37
C LEU A 17 10.36 -7.70 -1.82
N ILE A 18 11.42 -8.40 -1.41
CA ILE A 18 11.30 -9.73 -0.79
C ILE A 18 10.73 -9.58 0.63
N ASP A 19 11.36 -8.74 1.45
CA ASP A 19 11.05 -8.63 2.88
C ASP A 19 9.67 -8.01 3.14
N SER A 20 9.19 -7.14 2.25
CA SER A 20 7.90 -6.48 2.38
C SER A 20 6.72 -7.29 1.82
N ALA A 21 6.95 -8.44 1.16
CA ALA A 21 5.89 -9.21 0.51
C ALA A 21 4.80 -9.64 1.50
N TYR A 22 5.20 -10.22 2.65
CA TYR A 22 4.27 -10.61 3.70
C TYR A 22 3.55 -9.41 4.31
N LYS A 23 4.26 -8.30 4.54
CA LYS A 23 3.70 -7.07 5.10
C LYS A 23 2.62 -6.47 4.20
N LEU A 24 2.86 -6.41 2.89
CA LEU A 24 1.85 -5.95 1.93
C LEU A 24 0.59 -6.83 1.96
N GLY A 25 0.78 -8.16 1.99
CA GLY A 25 -0.33 -9.12 2.07
C GLY A 25 -1.15 -8.95 3.35
N ALA A 26 -0.47 -8.79 4.50
CA ALA A 26 -1.12 -8.54 5.78
C ALA A 26 -1.89 -7.21 5.78
N ALA A 27 -1.29 -6.12 5.30
CA ALA A 27 -1.94 -4.82 5.19
C ALA A 27 -3.18 -4.86 4.29
N LYS A 28 -3.12 -5.60 3.18
CA LYS A 28 -4.28 -5.82 2.31
C LYS A 28 -5.40 -6.58 3.00
N GLY A 29 -5.05 -7.65 3.71
CA GLY A 29 -6.01 -8.44 4.47
C GLY A 29 -6.71 -7.60 5.54
N GLU A 30 -5.94 -6.77 6.24
CA GLU A 30 -6.46 -5.86 7.25
C GLU A 30 -7.40 -4.80 6.65
N MET A 31 -7.03 -4.20 5.52
CA MET A 31 -7.88 -3.27 4.79
C MET A 31 -9.23 -3.91 4.41
N ILE A 32 -9.21 -5.12 3.83
CA ILE A 32 -10.43 -5.86 3.45
C ILE A 32 -11.28 -6.17 4.70
N ARG A 33 -10.65 -6.58 5.79
CA ARG A 33 -11.34 -6.84 7.06
C ARG A 33 -12.03 -5.58 7.57
N ALA A 34 -11.31 -4.45 7.61
CA ALA A 34 -11.83 -3.17 8.08
C ALA A 34 -12.99 -2.65 7.19
N GLU A 35 -12.90 -2.82 5.87
CA GLU A 35 -13.97 -2.49 4.93
C GLU A 35 -15.28 -3.21 5.29
N HIS A 36 -15.21 -4.52 5.54
CA HIS A 36 -16.38 -5.30 5.95
C HIS A 36 -16.91 -4.88 7.33
N MET A 37 -16.03 -4.48 8.25
CA MET A 37 -16.41 -4.05 9.60
C MET A 37 -17.22 -2.75 9.60
N VAL A 38 -17.04 -1.85 8.62
CA VAL A 38 -17.90 -0.66 8.46
C VAL A 38 -19.37 -1.07 8.32
N GLY A 39 -19.64 -2.08 7.49
CA GLY A 39 -20.99 -2.61 7.31
C GLY A 39 -21.53 -3.31 8.56
N VAL A 40 -20.67 -4.00 9.31
CA VAL A 40 -21.04 -4.64 10.58
C VAL A 40 -21.40 -3.58 11.62
N ALA A 41 -20.56 -2.56 11.81
CA ALA A 41 -20.79 -1.48 12.77
C ALA A 41 -22.13 -0.78 12.52
N ARG A 42 -22.41 -0.43 11.25
CA ARG A 42 -23.70 0.16 10.86
C ARG A 42 -24.88 -0.74 11.26
N ARG A 43 -24.81 -2.03 10.94
CA ARG A 43 -25.90 -2.99 11.23
C ARG A 43 -26.09 -3.18 12.73
N GLN A 44 -25.02 -3.17 13.51
CA GLN A 44 -25.11 -3.24 14.97
C GLN A 44 -25.90 -2.07 15.53
N VAL A 45 -25.65 -0.84 15.08
CA VAL A 45 -26.42 0.32 15.56
C VAL A 45 -27.88 0.25 15.10
N VAL A 46 -28.14 -0.12 13.85
CA VAL A 46 -29.53 -0.28 13.36
C VAL A 46 -30.30 -1.34 14.18
N LEU A 47 -29.64 -2.43 14.57
CA LEU A 47 -30.26 -3.52 15.35
C LEU A 47 -30.69 -3.06 16.75
N HIS A 48 -29.93 -2.15 17.37
CA HIS A 48 -30.17 -1.67 18.72
C HIS A 48 -30.87 -0.30 18.79
N SER A 49 -31.20 0.31 17.64
CA SER A 49 -31.90 1.58 17.58
C SER A 49 -33.38 1.44 17.92
N ASP A 50 -33.86 2.35 18.78
CA ASP A 50 -35.28 2.50 19.17
C ASP A 50 -36.11 3.31 18.16
N ALA A 51 -35.49 3.82 17.08
CA ALA A 51 -36.19 4.63 16.10
C ALA A 51 -37.28 3.84 15.35
N LYS A 52 -38.32 4.54 14.88
CA LYS A 52 -39.55 3.90 14.39
C LYS A 52 -39.45 3.54 12.91
N THR A 53 -38.70 4.30 12.14
CA THR A 53 -38.51 4.08 10.71
C THR A 53 -37.09 3.64 10.40
N ILE A 54 -36.91 2.88 9.31
CA ILE A 54 -35.58 2.49 8.84
C ILE A 54 -34.71 3.72 8.54
N ALA A 55 -35.28 4.79 7.99
CA ALA A 55 -34.54 6.02 7.69
C ALA A 55 -33.94 6.66 8.95
N GLU A 56 -34.70 6.72 10.04
CA GLU A 56 -34.20 7.25 11.33
C GLU A 56 -33.12 6.33 11.92
N LYS A 57 -33.30 5.00 11.86
CA LYS A 57 -32.28 4.03 12.32
C LYS A 57 -30.96 4.18 11.55
N GLU A 58 -31.04 4.38 10.24
CA GLU A 58 -29.85 4.58 9.41
C GLU A 58 -29.17 5.91 9.72
N ALA A 59 -29.93 6.98 9.97
CA ALA A 59 -29.38 8.27 10.39
C ALA A 59 -28.63 8.16 11.73
N GLU A 60 -29.21 7.46 12.71
CA GLU A 60 -28.54 7.16 13.98
C GLU A 60 -27.26 6.35 13.79
N ALA A 61 -27.29 5.33 12.93
CA ALA A 61 -26.11 4.52 12.63
C ALA A 61 -24.98 5.36 12.03
N TYR A 62 -25.27 6.25 11.07
CA TYR A 62 -24.25 7.13 10.50
C TYR A 62 -23.72 8.18 11.49
N ALA A 63 -24.54 8.58 12.46
CA ALA A 63 -24.16 9.49 13.53
C ALA A 63 -23.48 8.80 14.73
N SER A 64 -23.38 7.47 14.73
CA SER A 64 -22.82 6.70 15.85
C SER A 64 -21.30 6.79 15.93
N PRO A 65 -20.72 6.79 17.16
CA PRO A 65 -19.28 6.62 17.35
C PRO A 65 -18.73 5.36 16.70
N GLU A 66 -19.43 4.24 16.82
CA GLU A 66 -19.00 2.91 16.34
C GLU A 66 -18.85 2.90 14.81
N TYR A 67 -19.78 3.52 14.09
CA TYR A 67 -19.67 3.65 12.64
C TYR A 67 -18.51 4.55 12.23
N ARG A 68 -18.34 5.71 12.89
CA ARG A 68 -17.23 6.62 12.61
C ARG A 68 -15.87 5.96 12.86
N GLU A 69 -15.73 5.26 13.98
CA GLU A 69 -14.52 4.51 14.32
C GLU A 69 -14.21 3.42 13.28
N ALA A 70 -15.23 2.67 12.84
CA ALA A 70 -15.04 1.68 11.80
C ALA A 70 -14.58 2.29 10.46
N VAL A 71 -15.15 3.45 10.07
CA VAL A 71 -14.73 4.18 8.87
C VAL A 71 -13.29 4.69 9.00
N SER A 72 -12.93 5.24 10.15
CA SER A 72 -11.55 5.68 10.44
C SER A 72 -10.56 4.52 10.39
N ALA A 73 -10.88 3.40 11.03
CA ALA A 73 -10.03 2.20 10.99
C ALA A 73 -9.83 1.68 9.56
N TYR A 74 -10.89 1.69 8.74
CA TYR A 74 -10.78 1.34 7.33
C TYR A 74 -9.87 2.32 6.56
N ALA A 75 -10.03 3.62 6.77
CA ALA A 75 -9.19 4.63 6.13
C ALA A 75 -7.70 4.49 6.50
N GLU A 76 -7.41 4.19 7.77
CA GLU A 76 -6.05 3.93 8.25
C GLU A 76 -5.45 2.68 7.62
N ALA A 77 -6.19 1.57 7.61
CA ALA A 77 -5.74 0.32 6.99
C ALA A 77 -5.52 0.46 5.48
N ALA A 78 -6.42 1.16 4.78
CA ALA A 78 -6.27 1.46 3.36
C ALA A 78 -5.03 2.33 3.10
N THR A 79 -4.81 3.35 3.93
CA THR A 79 -3.63 4.22 3.82
C THR A 79 -2.33 3.43 3.98
N GLU A 80 -2.26 2.52 4.95
CA GLU A 80 -1.06 1.70 5.19
C GLU A 80 -0.81 0.74 4.01
N TYR A 81 -1.85 0.06 3.54
CA TYR A 81 -1.75 -0.79 2.35
C TYR A 81 -1.26 -0.02 1.13
N GLU A 82 -1.83 1.15 0.87
CA GLU A 82 -1.46 1.99 -0.29
C GLU A 82 -0.04 2.54 -0.17
N LYS A 83 0.41 2.94 1.03
CA LYS A 83 1.80 3.34 1.26
C LYS A 83 2.77 2.19 0.95
N LEU A 84 2.49 0.98 1.42
CA LEU A 84 3.32 -0.20 1.14
C LEU A 84 3.32 -0.54 -0.35
N ARG A 85 2.16 -0.48 -1.01
CA ARG A 85 2.05 -0.69 -2.46
C ARG A 85 2.90 0.32 -3.23
N ALA A 86 2.70 1.60 -3.00
CA ALA A 86 3.43 2.67 -3.68
C ALA A 86 4.95 2.60 -3.44
N SER A 87 5.37 2.23 -2.22
CA SER A 87 6.79 2.04 -1.89
C SER A 87 7.44 0.90 -2.68
N ARG A 88 6.69 -0.19 -2.90
CA ARG A 88 7.13 -1.31 -3.73
C ARG A 88 7.17 -0.95 -5.21
N ASP A 89 6.19 -0.19 -5.70
CA ASP A 89 6.21 0.32 -7.07
C ASP A 89 7.43 1.22 -7.31
N ALA A 90 7.77 2.07 -6.34
CA ALA A 90 8.99 2.88 -6.38
C ALA A 90 10.27 2.03 -6.40
N ALA A 91 10.35 0.98 -5.56
CA ALA A 91 11.48 0.05 -5.57
C ALA A 91 11.61 -0.68 -6.91
N GLN A 92 10.50 -1.08 -7.52
CA GLN A 92 10.48 -1.70 -8.84
C GLN A 92 10.97 -0.74 -9.93
N ALA A 93 10.52 0.52 -9.89
CA ALA A 93 10.98 1.57 -10.81
C ALA A 93 12.48 1.85 -10.67
N GLN A 94 13.01 1.84 -9.44
CA GLN A 94 14.44 2.01 -9.16
C GLN A 94 15.28 0.88 -9.77
N ILE A 95 14.83 -0.38 -9.66
CA ILE A 95 15.48 -1.54 -10.29
C ILE A 95 15.48 -1.38 -11.81
N SER A 96 14.34 -1.03 -12.41
CA SER A 96 14.22 -0.83 -13.86
C SER A 96 15.13 0.28 -14.37
N TYR A 97 15.20 1.41 -13.65
CA TYR A 97 16.12 2.51 -13.97
C TYR A 97 17.58 2.04 -13.99
N TRP A 98 18.02 1.32 -12.94
CA TRP A 98 19.38 0.79 -12.88
C TRP A 98 19.69 -0.18 -14.03
N GLN A 99 18.75 -1.05 -14.39
CA GLN A 99 18.89 -1.97 -15.52
C GLN A 99 19.13 -1.21 -16.83
N THR A 100 18.38 -0.14 -17.09
CA THR A 100 18.54 0.70 -18.27
C THR A 100 19.90 1.41 -18.29
N VAL A 101 20.29 2.07 -17.19
CA VAL A 101 21.58 2.78 -17.11
C VAL A 101 22.75 1.82 -17.29
N SER A 102 22.72 0.66 -16.63
CA SER A 102 23.77 -0.34 -16.72
C SER A 102 23.87 -0.96 -18.11
N ALA A 103 22.74 -1.13 -18.81
CA ALA A 103 22.74 -1.61 -20.20
C ALA A 103 23.40 -0.61 -21.16
N ASN A 104 23.09 0.69 -20.98
CA ASN A 104 23.71 1.75 -21.78
C ASN A 104 25.22 1.83 -21.57
N GLN A 105 25.69 1.74 -20.31
CA GLN A 105 27.11 1.73 -19.97
C GLN A 105 27.85 0.57 -20.65
N ARG A 106 27.32 -0.66 -20.56
CA ARG A 106 27.89 -1.84 -21.25
C ARG A 106 27.90 -1.70 -22.78
N GLY A 107 26.89 -1.03 -23.35
CA GLY A 107 26.82 -0.74 -24.78
C GLY A 107 27.92 0.21 -25.24
N ALA A 108 28.16 1.27 -24.46
CA ALA A 108 29.23 2.23 -24.71
C ALA A 108 30.63 1.59 -24.63
N GLU A 109 30.90 0.79 -23.59
CA GLU A 109 32.19 0.09 -23.43
C GLU A 109 32.51 -0.82 -24.62
N LYS A 110 31.53 -1.57 -25.14
CA LYS A 110 31.68 -2.41 -26.33
C LYS A 110 31.94 -1.61 -27.60
N GLY A 111 31.35 -0.42 -27.73
CA GLY A 111 31.56 0.47 -28.87
C GLY A 111 32.99 1.01 -28.93
N TYR A 112 33.58 1.38 -27.78
CA TYR A 112 34.96 1.83 -27.71
C TYR A 112 35.99 0.70 -27.92
N GLY A 113 35.71 -0.51 -27.43
CA GLY A 113 36.58 -1.67 -27.63
C GLY A 113 36.61 -2.23 -29.06
N SER A 114 35.69 -1.80 -29.92
CA SER A 114 35.64 -2.18 -31.35
C SER A 114 36.41 -1.21 -32.27
N ALA A 115 36.91 -0.09 -31.72
CA ALA A 115 37.52 1.01 -32.49
C ALA A 115 39.04 1.14 -32.29
N GLY A 116 39.69 0.18 -31.62
CA GLY A 116 41.14 0.08 -31.45
C GLY A 116 41.66 -1.28 -31.88
#